data_AF-A0AAX2M558-F1
#
_entry.id   AF-A0AAX2M558-F1
#
_cell.length_a   1.000
_cell.length_b   1.000
_cell.length_c   1.000
_cell.angle_alpha   90.00
_cell.angle_beta   90.00
_cell.angle_gamma   90.00
#
_symmetry.space_group_name_H-M   'P 1'
#
loop_
_entity.id
_entity.type
_entity.pdbx_description
1 polymer ?
#
loop_
_entity_poly.entity_id
_entity_poly.type
_entity_poly.pdbx_seq_one_letter_code
_entity_poly.pdbx_strand_id
1 'polypeptide(L)'
;MPHDCKRLERLRDLYRIFLAAAKLACILILPDAMLADAATRRRVPLCRNCRHHYITHDPRFPYGCRSMGFSSKRLPCQDVQAASGRPCLRFHPKAD
;
A
#
# COMPACT_ATOMS: atom_id res chain seq x y z
N MET A 1 37.34 -16.08 14.25
CA MET A 1 37.50 -15.07 15.32
C MET A 1 36.12 -14.75 15.87
N PRO A 2 35.72 -15.33 17.00
CA PRO A 2 34.37 -15.19 17.55
C PRO A 2 34.20 -13.80 18.18
N HIS A 3 33.20 -13.05 17.71
CA HIS A 3 32.74 -11.82 18.35
C HIS A 3 31.84 -12.17 19.55
N ASP A 4 32.12 -11.55 20.69
CA ASP A 4 31.39 -11.64 21.96
C ASP A 4 29.87 -11.40 21.81
N CYS A 5 29.10 -12.49 21.65
CA CYS A 5 27.65 -12.49 21.45
C CYS A 5 26.86 -12.04 22.71
N LYS A 6 27.45 -12.15 23.90
CA LYS A 6 26.74 -11.98 25.19
C LYS A 6 26.36 -10.52 25.53
N ARG A 7 26.99 -9.51 24.92
CA ARG A 7 26.69 -8.09 25.19
C ARG A 7 25.39 -7.62 24.52
N LEU A 8 25.06 -8.18 23.35
CA LEU A 8 23.84 -7.87 22.61
C LEU A 8 22.58 -8.46 23.26
N GLU A 9 22.72 -9.59 23.97
CA GLU A 9 21.61 -10.22 24.69
C GLU A 9 21.14 -9.37 25.87
N ARG A 10 22.07 -8.82 26.68
CA ARG A 10 21.71 -7.94 27.81
C ARG A 10 21.05 -6.62 27.40
N LEU A 11 21.44 -6.04 26.27
CA LEU A 11 20.78 -4.86 25.71
C LEU A 11 19.37 -5.16 25.21
N ARG A 12 19.17 -6.35 24.63
CA ARG A 12 17.86 -6.84 24.17
C ARG A 12 16.92 -7.13 25.35
N ASP A 13 17.43 -7.62 26.48
CA ASP A 13 16.62 -7.84 27.68
C ASP A 13 16.24 -6.54 28.38
N LEU A 14 17.16 -5.57 28.48
CA LEU A 14 16.84 -4.23 28.95
C LEU A 14 15.77 -3.57 28.07
N TYR A 15 15.92 -3.63 26.75
CA TYR A 15 14.92 -3.10 25.80
C TYR A 15 13.57 -3.81 25.93
N ARG A 16 13.55 -5.13 26.18
CA ARG A 16 12.32 -5.89 26.45
C ARG A 16 11.63 -5.45 27.74
N ILE A 17 12.39 -5.19 28.81
CA ILE A 17 11.84 -4.68 30.08
C ILE A 17 11.27 -3.28 29.89
N PHE A 18 11.97 -2.38 29.19
CA PHE A 18 11.46 -1.05 28.84
C PHE A 18 10.18 -1.13 27.99
N LEU A 19 10.15 -2.01 26.98
CA LEU A 19 8.99 -2.20 26.12
C LEU A 19 7.80 -2.85 26.87
N ALA A 20 8.06 -3.74 27.82
CA ALA A 20 7.04 -4.36 28.67
C ALA A 20 6.45 -3.35 29.66
N ALA A 21 7.29 -2.51 30.27
CA ALA A 21 6.85 -1.41 31.14
C ALA A 21 6.02 -0.37 30.38
N ALA A 22 6.45 -0.01 29.15
CA ALA A 22 5.69 0.88 28.27
C ALA A 22 4.34 0.27 27.84
N LYS A 23 4.28 -1.04 27.56
CA LYS A 23 3.03 -1.75 27.28
C LYS A 23 2.09 -1.76 28.49
N LEU A 24 2.59 -2.01 29.70
CA LEU A 24 1.80 -1.95 30.93
C LEU A 24 1.24 -0.55 31.18
N ALA A 25 2.04 0.49 30.92
CA ALA A 25 1.59 1.89 31.04
C ALA A 25 0.50 2.23 30.01
N CYS A 26 0.60 1.72 28.77
CA CYS A 26 -0.43 1.92 27.75
C CYS A 26 -1.76 1.19 28.05
N ILE A 27 -1.72 0.02 28.70
CA ILE A 27 -2.93 -0.75 29.07
C ILE A 27 -3.84 0.05 30.02
N LEU A 28 -3.29 0.96 30.83
CA LEU A 28 -4.04 1.69 31.85
C LEU A 28 -4.54 3.08 31.39
N ILE A 29 -4.24 3.53 30.17
CA ILE A 29 -4.58 4.90 29.72
C ILE A 29 -5.37 4.98 28.40
N LEU A 30 -5.40 3.96 27.51
CA LEU A 30 -6.09 4.09 26.19
C LEU A 30 -6.79 2.79 25.74
N PRO A 31 -8.12 2.65 25.90
CA PRO A 31 -8.84 1.57 25.23
C PRO A 31 -9.28 1.89 23.78
N ASP A 32 -9.21 3.15 23.30
CA ASP A 32 -9.85 3.52 22.01
C ASP A 32 -8.88 3.81 20.84
N ALA A 33 -7.63 4.17 21.09
CA ALA A 33 -6.74 4.70 20.04
C ALA A 33 -6.00 3.64 19.20
N MET A 34 -6.12 2.35 19.51
CA MET A 34 -5.35 1.27 18.84
C MET A 34 -6.18 0.36 17.91
N LEU A 35 -7.48 0.60 17.76
CA LEU A 35 -8.34 -0.13 16.80
C LEU A 35 -8.62 0.63 15.49
N ALA A 36 -8.00 1.80 15.27
CA ALA A 36 -8.29 2.65 14.11
C ALA A 36 -7.42 2.38 12.87
N ASP A 37 -6.32 1.63 12.95
CA ASP A 37 -5.38 1.48 11.82
C ASP A 37 -5.70 0.29 10.89
N ALA A 38 -6.55 -0.65 11.31
CA ALA A 38 -6.94 -1.80 10.47
C ALA A 38 -8.01 -1.47 9.40
N ALA A 39 -8.73 -0.35 9.54
CA ALA A 39 -9.90 -0.03 8.71
C ALA A 39 -9.56 0.62 7.36
N THR A 40 -8.32 1.08 7.16
CA THR A 40 -7.86 1.66 5.89
C THR A 40 -6.87 0.70 5.22
N ARG A 41 -7.37 -0.43 4.69
CA ARG A 41 -6.70 -1.03 3.53
C ARG A 41 -6.75 0.04 2.44
N ARG A 42 -5.65 0.77 2.21
CA ARG A 42 -5.44 1.55 0.99
C ARG A 42 -5.52 0.58 -0.19
N ARG A 43 -6.72 0.31 -0.70
CA ARG A 43 -6.92 -0.48 -1.92
C ARG A 43 -6.19 0.26 -3.02
N VAL A 44 -5.27 -0.43 -3.68
CA VAL A 44 -4.69 0.05 -4.93
C VAL A 44 -5.86 0.30 -5.89
N PRO A 45 -6.04 1.52 -6.42
CA PRO A 45 -7.18 1.82 -7.28
C PRO A 45 -7.13 0.98 -8.55
N LEU A 46 -8.16 0.17 -8.79
CA LEU A 46 -8.24 -0.68 -9.98
C LEU A 46 -8.67 0.15 -11.19
N CYS A 47 -7.98 -0.03 -12.33
CA CYS A 47 -8.39 0.56 -13.61
C CYS A 47 -9.86 0.34 -13.97
N ARG A 48 -10.43 -0.82 -13.60
CA ARG A 48 -11.83 -1.18 -13.88
C ARG A 48 -12.83 -0.24 -13.20
N ASN A 49 -12.43 0.35 -12.08
CA ASN A 49 -13.26 1.29 -11.33
C ASN A 49 -13.01 2.73 -11.77
N CYS A 50 -12.19 2.96 -12.81
CA CYS A 50 -11.91 4.30 -13.31
C CYS A 50 -12.93 4.73 -14.35
N ARG A 51 -13.48 5.95 -14.23
CA ARG A 51 -14.39 6.55 -15.24
C ARG A 51 -13.76 6.70 -16.62
N HIS A 52 -12.43 6.75 -16.70
CA HIS A 52 -11.69 6.96 -17.95
C HIS A 52 -11.33 5.66 -18.66
N HIS A 53 -11.52 4.52 -18.01
CA HIS A 53 -11.25 3.23 -18.60
C HIS A 53 -12.34 2.86 -19.61
N TYR A 54 -11.93 2.41 -20.79
CA TYR A 54 -12.85 1.92 -21.82
C TYR A 54 -12.22 0.73 -22.55
N ILE A 55 -13.08 -0.08 -23.18
CA ILE A 55 -12.69 -1.24 -23.98
C ILE A 55 -12.73 -0.83 -25.45
N THR A 56 -11.61 -0.98 -26.15
CA THR A 56 -11.43 -0.50 -27.52
C THR A 56 -11.98 -1.45 -28.59
N HIS A 57 -12.34 -2.69 -28.22
CA HIS A 57 -12.76 -3.77 -29.14
C HIS A 57 -11.74 -4.17 -30.22
N ASP A 58 -10.57 -3.56 -30.22
CA ASP A 58 -9.45 -3.95 -31.08
C ASP A 58 -8.71 -5.15 -30.48
N PRO A 59 -8.47 -6.23 -31.25
CA PRO A 59 -7.83 -7.44 -30.74
C PRO A 59 -6.35 -7.22 -30.37
N ARG A 60 -5.69 -6.22 -30.94
CA ARG A 60 -4.30 -5.88 -30.61
C ARG A 60 -4.22 -5.03 -29.36
N PHE A 61 -5.22 -4.20 -29.08
CA PHE A 61 -5.25 -3.32 -27.90
C PHE A 61 -6.66 -3.27 -27.29
N PRO A 62 -7.04 -4.25 -26.46
CA PRO A 62 -8.38 -4.32 -25.89
C PRO A 62 -8.68 -3.24 -24.84
N TYR A 63 -7.66 -2.66 -24.19
CA TYR A 63 -7.86 -1.70 -23.10
C TYR A 63 -7.42 -0.29 -23.49
N GLY A 64 -8.23 0.71 -23.16
CA GLY A 64 -7.94 2.12 -23.40
C GLY A 64 -8.09 2.99 -22.14
N CYS A 65 -7.41 4.14 -22.14
CA CYS A 65 -7.53 5.18 -21.11
C CYS A 65 -7.85 6.54 -21.76
N ARG A 66 -9.06 7.08 -21.53
CA ARG A 66 -9.50 8.36 -22.13
C ARG A 66 -8.71 9.56 -21.61
N SER A 67 -8.25 9.51 -20.36
CA SER A 67 -7.53 10.64 -19.77
C SER A 67 -6.09 10.77 -20.27
N MET A 68 -5.49 9.67 -20.74
CA MET A 68 -4.13 9.65 -21.27
C MET A 68 -4.10 9.51 -22.80
N GLY A 69 -5.22 9.13 -23.43
CA GLY A 69 -5.36 9.07 -24.89
C GLY A 69 -4.65 7.88 -25.55
N PHE A 70 -4.37 6.80 -24.82
CA PHE A 70 -3.70 5.62 -25.36
C PHE A 70 -4.47 4.32 -25.11
N SER A 71 -4.17 3.32 -25.93
CA SER A 71 -4.65 1.94 -25.79
C SER A 71 -3.47 0.99 -25.60
N SER A 72 -3.65 -0.04 -24.79
CA SER A 72 -2.64 -1.05 -24.47
C SER A 72 -3.23 -2.47 -24.47
N LYS A 73 -2.32 -3.44 -24.58
CA LYS A 73 -2.58 -4.87 -24.40
C LYS A 73 -2.87 -5.21 -22.94
N ARG A 74 -2.22 -4.51 -22.02
CA ARG A 74 -2.35 -4.70 -20.58
C ARG A 74 -3.28 -3.63 -20.01
N LEU A 75 -3.64 -3.78 -18.74
CA LEU A 75 -4.40 -2.75 -18.03
C LEU A 75 -3.62 -1.42 -18.10
N PRO A 76 -4.26 -0.31 -18.51
CA PRO A 76 -3.54 0.93 -18.76
C PRO A 76 -2.78 1.43 -17.53
N CYS A 77 -3.28 1.20 -16.31
CA CYS A 77 -2.58 1.53 -15.06
C CYS A 77 -1.24 0.80 -14.90
N GLN A 78 -1.08 -0.41 -15.44
CA GLN A 78 0.19 -1.12 -15.43
C GLN A 78 1.18 -0.46 -16.38
N ASP A 79 0.76 -0.06 -17.58
CA ASP A 79 1.62 0.68 -18.51
C ASP A 79 1.98 2.06 -17.97
N VAL A 80 1.03 2.77 -17.35
CA VAL A 80 1.30 4.04 -16.66
C VAL A 80 2.30 3.85 -15.53
N GLN A 81 2.17 2.79 -14.74
CA GLN A 81 3.10 2.50 -13.64
C GLN A 81 4.47 2.08 -14.16
N ALA A 82 4.55 1.31 -15.25
CA ALA A 82 5.80 0.91 -15.88
C ALA A 82 6.54 2.12 -16.48
N ALA A 83 5.81 3.04 -17.11
CA ALA A 83 6.39 4.24 -17.71
C ALA A 83 6.76 5.32 -16.67
N SER A 84 5.89 5.54 -15.67
CA SER A 84 6.05 6.63 -14.70
C SER A 84 6.73 6.21 -13.39
N GLY A 85 6.85 4.90 -13.10
CA GLY A 85 7.29 4.38 -11.80
C GLY A 85 6.31 4.67 -10.64
N ARG A 86 5.14 5.23 -10.93
CA ARG A 86 4.15 5.71 -9.94
C ARG A 86 2.75 5.21 -10.30
N PRO A 87 1.83 5.02 -9.33
CA PRO A 87 0.45 4.69 -9.63
C PRO A 87 -0.22 5.81 -10.43
N CYS A 88 -1.28 5.46 -11.17
CA CYS A 88 -2.01 6.41 -12.01
C CYS A 88 -2.57 7.58 -11.18
N LEU A 89 -1.99 8.77 -11.36
CA LEU A 89 -2.42 10.02 -10.70
C LEU A 89 -3.74 10.56 -11.24
N ARG A 90 -4.16 10.07 -12.41
CA ARG A 90 -5.38 10.48 -13.12
C ARG A 90 -6.54 9.51 -12.90
N PHE A 91 -6.45 8.69 -11.87
CA PHE A 91 -7.53 7.79 -11.47
C PHE A 91 -8.71 8.61 -10.94
N HIS A 92 -9.86 8.44 -11.57
CA HIS A 92 -11.13 8.95 -11.06
C HIS A 92 -12.08 7.78 -10.86
N PRO A 93 -12.52 7.51 -9.62
CA PRO A 93 -13.50 6.46 -9.38
C PRO A 93 -14.79 6.74 -10.18
N LYS A 94 -15.38 5.70 -10.73
CA LYS A 94 -16.76 5.72 -11.19
C LYS A 94 -17.63 5.85 -9.92
N ALA A 95 -18.63 6.72 -9.93
CA ALA A 95 -19.64 6.70 -8.88
C ALA A 95 -20.36 5.35 -8.97
N ASP A 96 -20.38 4.61 -7.86
CA ASP A 96 -21.13 3.35 -7.74
C ASP A 96 -22.64 3.63 -7.71
#